data_AF-A0A2D4N8P9-F1
#
_entry.id   AF-A0A2D4N8P9-F1
#
_cell.length_a   1.000
_cell.length_b   1.000
_cell.length_c   1.000
_cell.angle_alpha   90.00
_cell.angle_beta   90.00
_cell.angle_gamma   90.00
#
_symmetry.space_group_name_H-M   'P 1'
#
loop_
_entity.id
_entity.type
_entity.pdbx_description
1 polymer ?
#
loop_
_entity_poly.entity_id
_entity_poly.type
_entity_poly.pdbx_seq_one_letter_code
_entity_poly.pdbx_strand_id
1 'polypeptide(L)'
;FLSLTFSLSLSLSLSLLQYQVILACNSGPALNDVTYNESLLVAERIAAMDGVIRTALKEERLLLVQTGSSSPCLDLSRLDKGLASLVRERKTDLVIIEGMGRAIHTNYHAKLKCESLKLAVLKNSWLADRLGGKIFSVIFKYELPLKSS
;
A
#
# COMPACT_ATOMS: atom_id res chain seq x y z
N PHE A 1 -12.82 5.80 -0.77
CA PHE A 1 -12.78 6.59 -2.01
C PHE A 1 -11.49 7.40 -2.15
N LEU A 2 -11.23 8.44 -1.35
CA LEU A 2 -9.98 9.24 -1.48
C LEU A 2 -8.68 8.42 -1.39
N SER A 3 -8.61 7.43 -0.48
CA SER A 3 -7.41 6.57 -0.35
C SER A 3 -7.20 5.71 -1.60
N LEU A 4 -8.22 5.00 -2.10
CA LEU A 4 -8.06 4.20 -3.32
C LEU A 4 -7.67 5.06 -4.55
N THR A 5 -8.27 6.24 -4.72
CA THR A 5 -7.89 7.13 -5.83
C THR A 5 -6.44 7.57 -5.71
N PHE A 6 -5.95 7.88 -4.50
CA PHE A 6 -4.55 8.19 -4.26
C PHE A 6 -3.65 6.97 -4.52
N SER A 7 -3.97 5.79 -3.98
CA SER A 7 -3.16 4.59 -4.18
C SER A 7 -3.08 4.18 -5.66
N LEU A 8 -4.19 4.30 -6.42
CA LEU A 8 -4.20 4.04 -7.86
C LEU A 8 -3.44 5.10 -8.65
N SER A 9 -3.56 6.39 -8.29
CA SER A 9 -2.81 7.46 -8.97
C SER A 9 -1.31 7.35 -8.72
N LEU A 10 -0.90 6.96 -7.50
CA LEU A 10 0.48 6.66 -7.17
C LEU A 10 0.97 5.43 -7.92
N SER A 11 0.19 4.35 -7.92
CA SER A 11 0.51 3.13 -8.68
C SER A 11 0.68 3.41 -10.17
N LEU A 12 -0.21 4.23 -10.75
CA LEU A 12 -0.11 4.68 -12.14
C LEU A 12 1.17 5.46 -12.39
N SER A 13 1.48 6.43 -11.53
CA SER A 13 2.68 7.26 -11.66
C SER A 13 3.95 6.41 -11.61
N LEU A 14 4.00 5.41 -10.73
CA LEU A 14 5.11 4.46 -10.66
C LEU A 14 5.17 3.55 -11.90
N SER A 15 4.04 3.04 -12.37
CA SER A 15 4.00 2.24 -13.60
C SER A 15 4.37 3.03 -14.85
N LEU A 16 4.08 4.34 -14.92
CA LEU A 16 4.55 5.23 -15.98
C LEU A 16 6.08 5.37 -15.96
N LEU A 17 6.67 5.40 -14.78
CA LEU A 17 8.13 5.38 -14.55
C LEU A 17 8.77 3.99 -14.73
N GLN A 18 8.05 3.04 -15.33
CA GLN A 18 8.50 1.66 -15.62
C GLN A 18 8.70 0.76 -14.39
N TYR A 19 8.15 1.13 -13.22
CA TYR A 19 8.12 0.23 -12.08
C TYR A 19 7.04 -0.85 -12.24
N GLN A 20 7.32 -2.04 -11.70
CA GLN A 20 6.31 -3.07 -11.43
C GLN A 20 5.68 -2.81 -10.07
N VAL A 21 4.35 -2.75 -10.02
CA VAL A 21 3.59 -2.37 -8.83
C VAL A 21 2.66 -3.51 -8.43
N ILE A 22 2.79 -3.94 -7.17
CA ILE A 22 1.84 -4.85 -6.53
C ILE A 22 0.97 -4.01 -5.58
N LEU A 23 -0.29 -3.81 -5.95
CA LEU A 23 -1.28 -3.12 -5.13
C LEU A 23 -2.03 -4.13 -4.25
N ALA A 24 -1.67 -4.19 -2.97
CA ALA A 24 -2.25 -5.13 -2.01
C ALA A 24 -3.42 -4.50 -1.24
N CYS A 25 -4.61 -5.05 -1.39
CA CYS A 25 -5.86 -4.56 -0.78
C CYS A 25 -6.41 -5.54 0.26
N ASN A 26 -7.37 -5.10 1.08
CA ASN A 26 -8.02 -6.01 2.02
C ASN A 26 -8.80 -7.12 1.31
N SER A 27 -8.75 -8.33 1.85
CA SER A 27 -9.56 -9.45 1.36
C SER A 27 -11.04 -9.26 1.66
N GLY A 28 -11.37 -8.58 2.76
CA GLY A 28 -12.75 -8.26 3.13
C GLY A 28 -12.91 -6.87 3.77
N PRO A 29 -14.15 -6.44 3.98
CA PRO A 29 -14.45 -5.07 4.43
C PRO A 29 -13.82 -4.75 5.79
N ALA A 30 -13.28 -3.54 5.94
CA ALA A 30 -12.77 -3.05 7.22
C ALA A 30 -12.93 -1.53 7.30
N LEU A 31 -13.91 -1.06 8.07
CA LEU A 31 -14.31 0.36 8.09
C LEU A 31 -14.57 0.86 6.66
N ASN A 32 -13.77 1.81 6.20
CA ASN A 32 -13.85 2.43 4.89
C ASN A 32 -12.65 2.05 3.98
N ASP A 33 -11.87 1.05 4.39
CA ASP A 33 -10.78 0.52 3.58
C ASP A 33 -11.37 -0.23 2.39
N VAL A 34 -10.72 -0.06 1.25
CA VAL A 34 -11.17 -0.69 0.01
C VAL A 34 -10.74 -2.14 -0.04
N THR A 35 -11.65 -2.99 -0.51
CA THR A 35 -11.39 -4.40 -0.72
C THR A 35 -10.70 -4.64 -2.06
N TYR A 36 -10.09 -5.81 -2.20
CA TYR A 36 -9.53 -6.29 -3.46
C TYR A 36 -10.57 -6.32 -4.58
N ASN A 37 -11.76 -6.84 -4.32
CA ASN A 37 -12.83 -6.91 -5.32
C ASN A 37 -13.31 -5.52 -5.77
N GLU A 38 -13.48 -4.58 -4.84
CA GLU A 38 -13.80 -3.19 -5.20
C GLU A 38 -12.69 -2.53 -6.00
N SER A 39 -11.43 -2.82 -5.67
CA SER A 39 -10.27 -2.28 -6.37
C SER A 39 -10.18 -2.81 -7.81
N LEU A 40 -10.49 -4.09 -8.03
CA LEU A 40 -10.60 -4.65 -9.38
C LEU A 40 -11.65 -3.92 -10.22
N LEU A 41 -12.85 -3.73 -9.68
CA LEU A 41 -13.94 -3.04 -10.39
C LEU A 41 -13.55 -1.60 -10.77
N VAL A 42 -12.85 -0.90 -9.87
CA VAL A 42 -12.37 0.46 -10.15
C VAL A 42 -11.23 0.44 -11.17
N ALA A 43 -10.29 -0.49 -11.06
CA ALA A 43 -9.19 -0.65 -12.01
C ALA A 43 -9.69 -0.95 -13.42
N GLU A 44 -10.70 -1.82 -13.58
CA GLU A 44 -11.33 -2.12 -14.86
C GLU A 44 -11.99 -0.89 -15.48
N ARG A 45 -12.73 -0.11 -14.68
CA ARG A 45 -13.35 1.14 -15.15
C ARG A 45 -12.30 2.16 -15.61
N ILE A 46 -11.21 2.28 -14.87
CA ILE A 46 -10.10 3.17 -15.24
C ILE A 46 -9.41 2.66 -16.51
N ALA A 47 -9.18 1.35 -16.64
CA ALA A 47 -8.57 0.74 -17.83
C ALA A 47 -9.41 0.93 -19.11
N ALA A 48 -10.73 1.04 -18.98
CA ALA A 48 -11.60 1.39 -20.11
C ALA A 48 -11.38 2.82 -20.60
N MET A 49 -10.95 3.72 -19.72
CA MET A 49 -10.76 5.15 -19.98
C MET A 49 -9.30 5.52 -20.27
N ASP A 50 -8.35 4.77 -19.71
CA ASP A 50 -6.92 5.06 -19.73
C ASP A 50 -6.12 3.88 -20.32
N GLY A 51 -5.50 4.12 -21.48
CA GLY A 51 -4.70 3.12 -22.18
C GLY A 51 -3.43 2.71 -21.44
N VAL A 52 -2.86 3.57 -20.60
CA VAL A 52 -1.67 3.26 -19.80
C VAL A 52 -2.01 2.25 -18.72
N ILE A 53 -3.10 2.47 -17.98
CA ILE A 53 -3.56 1.52 -16.95
C ILE A 53 -3.92 0.18 -17.59
N ARG A 54 -4.65 0.21 -18.70
CA ARG A 54 -5.01 -1.01 -19.44
C ARG A 54 -3.78 -1.82 -19.83
N THR A 55 -2.76 -1.17 -20.37
CA THR A 55 -1.50 -1.82 -20.74
C THR A 55 -0.75 -2.32 -19.51
N ALA A 56 -0.65 -1.52 -18.44
CA ALA A 56 0.03 -1.92 -17.21
C ALA A 56 -0.62 -3.15 -16.55
N LEU A 57 -1.95 -3.23 -16.53
CA LEU A 57 -2.67 -4.41 -16.05
C LEU A 57 -2.44 -5.62 -16.96
N LYS A 58 -2.54 -5.44 -18.29
CA LYS A 58 -2.37 -6.51 -19.29
C LYS A 58 -0.95 -7.11 -19.28
N GLU A 59 0.05 -6.27 -19.08
CA GLU A 59 1.47 -6.65 -19.01
C GLU A 59 1.92 -7.06 -17.60
N GLU A 60 0.98 -7.13 -16.64
CA GLU A 60 1.28 -7.42 -15.23
C GLU A 60 2.32 -6.48 -14.58
N ARG A 61 2.45 -5.26 -15.11
CA ARG A 61 3.22 -4.18 -14.47
C ARG A 61 2.44 -3.53 -13.33
N LEU A 62 1.13 -3.64 -13.33
CA LEU A 62 0.27 -3.35 -12.20
C LEU A 62 -0.53 -4.62 -11.86
N LEU A 63 -0.28 -5.18 -10.68
CA LEU A 63 -0.99 -6.35 -10.17
C LEU A 63 -1.78 -5.96 -8.94
N LEU A 64 -3.07 -6.26 -8.94
CA LEU A 64 -3.90 -6.15 -7.75
C LEU A 64 -3.89 -7.51 -7.06
N VAL A 65 -3.72 -7.49 -5.74
CA VAL A 65 -3.72 -8.71 -4.92
C VAL A 65 -4.39 -8.46 -3.59
N GLN A 66 -4.81 -9.54 -2.94
CA GLN A 66 -5.41 -9.50 -1.63
C GLN A 66 -4.35 -9.74 -0.54
N THR A 67 -4.53 -9.09 0.61
CA THR A 67 -3.61 -9.18 1.76
C THR A 67 -3.90 -10.37 2.68
N GLY A 68 -5.08 -10.98 2.58
CA GLY A 68 -5.57 -11.96 3.56
C GLY A 68 -6.20 -11.33 4.80
N SER A 69 -6.26 -10.00 4.88
CA SER A 69 -6.78 -9.26 6.04
C SER A 69 -8.13 -8.61 5.76
N SER A 70 -8.97 -8.55 6.80
CA SER A 70 -10.21 -7.76 6.88
C SER A 70 -10.15 -6.82 8.08
N SER A 71 -9.02 -6.15 8.26
CA SER A 71 -8.75 -5.23 9.38
C SER A 71 -8.28 -3.86 8.86
N PRO A 72 -8.60 -2.76 9.56
CA PRO A 72 -8.01 -1.44 9.26
C PRO A 72 -6.51 -1.37 9.61
N CYS A 73 -6.01 -2.39 10.31
CA CYS A 73 -4.61 -2.58 10.65
C CYS A 73 -4.00 -3.68 9.77
N LEU A 74 -2.67 -3.63 9.57
CA LEU A 74 -1.94 -4.60 8.76
C LEU A 74 -0.89 -5.31 9.61
N ASP A 75 -1.08 -6.61 9.84
CA ASP A 75 -0.06 -7.44 10.48
C ASP A 75 0.82 -8.10 9.40
N LEU A 76 2.01 -7.55 9.19
CA LEU A 76 2.96 -8.06 8.20
C LEU A 76 3.48 -9.47 8.53
N SER A 77 3.31 -9.96 9.76
CA SER A 77 3.68 -11.33 10.13
C SER A 77 2.63 -12.37 9.71
N ARG A 78 1.43 -11.92 9.31
CA ARG A 78 0.26 -12.75 8.99
C ARG A 78 -0.36 -12.41 7.63
N LEU A 79 0.48 -12.24 6.62
CA LEU A 79 0.03 -12.03 5.24
C LEU A 79 -0.46 -13.32 4.58
N ASP A 80 -1.34 -13.17 3.60
CA ASP A 80 -1.67 -14.24 2.67
C ASP A 80 -0.40 -14.85 2.03
N LYS A 81 -0.39 -16.18 1.89
CA LYS A 81 0.77 -16.91 1.36
C LYS A 81 1.05 -16.53 -0.10
N GLY A 82 0.01 -16.28 -0.90
CA GLY A 82 0.13 -15.86 -2.29
C GLY A 82 0.82 -14.50 -2.40
N LEU A 83 0.41 -13.53 -1.59
CA LEU A 83 1.07 -12.22 -1.53
C LEU A 83 2.54 -12.36 -1.10
N ALA A 84 2.83 -13.13 -0.05
CA ALA A 84 4.19 -13.33 0.43
C ALA A 84 5.11 -14.01 -0.61
N SER A 85 4.58 -14.96 -1.38
CA SER A 85 5.32 -15.59 -2.50
C SER A 85 5.54 -14.62 -3.64
N LEU A 86 4.51 -13.89 -4.07
CA LEU A 86 4.61 -12.94 -5.17
C LEU A 86 5.65 -11.85 -4.89
N VAL A 87 5.67 -11.29 -3.67
CA VAL A 87 6.65 -10.27 -3.26
C VAL A 87 8.09 -10.77 -3.38
N ARG A 88 8.33 -12.05 -3.03
CA ARG A 88 9.65 -12.70 -3.18
C ARG A 88 9.99 -12.96 -4.63
N GLU A 89 9.06 -13.52 -5.40
CA GLU A 89 9.26 -13.86 -6.81
C GLU A 89 9.56 -12.62 -7.66
N ARG A 90 8.84 -11.52 -7.41
CA ARG A 90 9.05 -10.22 -8.06
C ARG A 90 10.24 -9.43 -7.51
N LYS A 91 10.96 -9.98 -6.51
CA LYS A 91 12.12 -9.34 -5.85
C LYS A 91 11.84 -7.91 -5.40
N THR A 92 10.71 -7.71 -4.72
CA THR A 92 10.25 -6.38 -4.29
C THR A 92 11.33 -5.68 -3.46
N ASP A 93 11.73 -4.50 -3.90
CA ASP A 93 12.82 -3.68 -3.34
C ASP A 93 12.30 -2.43 -2.60
N LEU A 94 11.03 -2.08 -2.78
CA LEU A 94 10.34 -1.00 -2.07
C LEU A 94 8.95 -1.44 -1.59
N VAL A 95 8.65 -1.20 -0.32
CA VAL A 95 7.31 -1.39 0.27
C VAL A 95 6.73 -0.06 0.71
N ILE A 96 5.58 0.31 0.14
CA ILE A 96 4.82 1.49 0.56
C ILE A 96 3.64 1.06 1.42
N ILE A 97 3.55 1.59 2.64
CA ILE A 97 2.45 1.34 3.58
C ILE A 97 1.67 2.64 3.76
N GLU A 98 0.41 2.65 3.34
CA GLU A 98 -0.47 3.81 3.41
C GLU A 98 -1.49 3.67 4.56
N GLY A 99 -1.74 4.77 5.26
CA GLY A 99 -2.86 4.93 6.18
C GLY A 99 -2.46 4.80 7.65
N MET A 100 -3.19 5.50 8.52
CA MET A 100 -2.87 5.57 9.95
C MET A 100 -2.88 4.20 10.63
N GLY A 101 -3.86 3.34 10.33
CA GLY A 101 -3.94 1.99 10.92
C GLY A 101 -2.79 1.07 10.50
N ARG A 102 -2.44 1.06 9.21
CA ARG A 102 -1.41 0.19 8.64
C ARG A 102 0.00 0.73 8.89
N ALA A 103 0.24 1.98 8.54
CA ALA A 103 1.56 2.58 8.58
C ALA A 103 1.97 3.02 9.99
N ILE A 104 1.02 3.53 10.79
CA ILE A 104 1.33 4.12 12.10
C ILE A 104 1.04 3.18 13.26
N HIS A 105 -0.19 2.67 13.36
CA HIS A 105 -0.59 1.86 14.53
C HIS A 105 0.11 0.50 14.58
N THR A 106 0.36 -0.10 13.42
CA THR A 106 0.92 -1.46 13.35
C THR A 106 2.35 -1.51 12.87
N ASN A 107 2.73 -0.69 11.88
CA ASN A 107 4.02 -0.87 11.22
C ASN A 107 4.98 0.32 11.34
N TYR A 108 4.74 1.32 12.21
CA TYR A 108 5.57 2.55 12.23
C TYR A 108 7.06 2.29 12.42
N HIS A 109 7.38 1.31 13.27
CA HIS A 109 8.74 0.89 13.56
C HIS A 109 9.14 -0.42 12.87
N ALA A 110 8.28 -0.98 12.02
CA ALA A 110 8.58 -2.22 11.31
C ALA A 110 9.79 -2.03 10.39
N LYS A 111 10.79 -2.88 10.57
CA LYS A 111 12.01 -2.91 9.77
C LYS A 111 11.91 -4.02 8.74
N LEU A 112 12.12 -3.68 7.47
CA LEU A 112 12.00 -4.59 6.34
C LEU A 112 13.38 -4.90 5.76
N LYS A 113 13.45 -5.97 4.97
CA LYS A 113 14.66 -6.37 4.22
C LYS A 113 14.86 -5.58 2.92
N CYS A 114 13.92 -4.69 2.61
CA CYS A 114 13.90 -3.81 1.46
C CYS A 114 13.58 -2.39 1.93
N GLU A 115 13.66 -1.41 1.02
CA GLU A 115 13.31 -0.04 1.34
C GLU A 115 11.83 0.03 1.73
N SER A 116 11.49 0.97 2.62
CA SER A 116 10.10 1.17 3.00
C SER A 116 9.73 2.62 3.12
N LEU A 117 8.53 2.95 2.66
CA LEU A 117 7.93 4.26 2.79
C LEU A 117 6.60 4.13 3.54
N LYS A 118 6.47 4.84 4.65
CA LYS A 118 5.28 4.86 5.49
C LYS A 118 4.60 6.22 5.33
N LEU A 119 3.37 6.21 4.81
CA LEU A 119 2.58 7.39 4.48
C LEU A 119 1.29 7.41 5.29
N ALA A 120 1.03 8.48 6.05
CA ALA A 120 -0.24 8.63 6.73
C ALA A 120 -0.55 10.09 7.05
N VAL A 121 -1.84 10.41 7.16
CA VAL A 121 -2.31 11.64 7.81
C VAL A 121 -2.73 11.29 9.23
N LEU A 122 -2.20 12.01 10.23
CA LEU A 122 -2.54 11.79 11.63
C LEU A 122 -3.91 12.40 11.95
N LYS A 123 -4.91 11.55 12.19
CA LYS A 123 -6.29 12.00 12.49
C LYS A 123 -6.62 12.02 13.97
N ASN A 124 -5.63 11.75 14.83
CA ASN A 124 -5.77 11.69 16.27
C ASN A 124 -4.77 12.68 16.89
N SER A 125 -5.27 13.63 17.69
CA SER A 125 -4.44 14.68 18.30
C SER A 125 -3.39 14.10 19.25
N TRP A 126 -3.79 13.20 20.14
CA TRP A 126 -2.88 12.53 21.08
C TRP A 126 -1.71 11.82 20.39
N LEU A 127 -1.99 11.09 19.31
CA LEU A 127 -0.96 10.40 18.53
C LEU A 127 -0.06 11.39 17.78
N ALA A 128 -0.65 12.48 17.27
CA ALA A 128 0.12 13.54 16.63
C ALA A 128 1.09 14.21 17.60
N ASP A 129 0.61 14.57 18.79
CA ASP A 129 1.44 15.17 19.84
C ASP A 129 2.57 14.23 20.25
N ARG A 130 2.26 12.93 20.41
CA ARG A 130 3.26 11.89 20.73
C ARG A 130 4.34 11.74 19.66
N LEU A 131 4.01 11.99 18.39
CA LEU A 131 4.94 11.96 17.26
C LEU A 131 5.59 13.32 16.98
N GLY A 132 5.40 14.32 17.86
CA GLY A 132 5.97 15.66 17.73
C GLY A 132 5.33 16.53 16.64
N GLY A 133 4.11 16.17 16.22
CA GLY A 133 3.33 16.88 15.21
C GLY A 133 2.04 17.48 15.77
N LYS A 134 1.16 17.90 14.86
CA LYS A 134 -0.20 18.37 15.15
C LYS A 134 -1.22 17.46 14.47
N ILE A 135 -2.49 17.50 14.88
CA ILE A 135 -3.56 16.82 14.13
C ILE A 135 -3.51 17.25 12.65
N PHE A 136 -3.74 16.30 11.76
CA PHE A 136 -3.60 16.38 10.31
C PHE A 136 -2.18 16.56 9.76
N SER A 137 -1.14 16.45 10.61
CA SER A 137 0.23 16.33 10.11
C SER A 137 0.39 15.07 9.26
N VAL A 138 1.22 15.19 8.23
CA VAL A 138 1.57 14.09 7.34
C VAL A 138 2.82 13.39 7.87
N ILE A 139 2.76 12.07 7.95
CA ILE A 139 3.93 11.22 8.09
C ILE A 139 4.39 10.83 6.70
N PHE A 140 5.65 11.15 6.40
CA PHE A 140 6.40 10.65 5.26
C PHE A 140 7.71 10.08 5.82
N LYS A 141 7.72 8.78 6.12
CA LYS A 141 8.86 8.12 6.76
C LYS A 141 9.45 7.09 5.81
N TYR A 142 10.57 7.46 5.19
CA TYR A 142 11.39 6.57 4.38
C TYR A 142 12.46 5.89 5.25
N GLU A 143 12.69 4.60 5.04
CA GLU A 143 13.68 3.81 5.76
C GLU A 143 14.42 2.87 4.83
N LEU A 144 15.74 2.80 5.01
CA LEU A 144 16.61 1.85 4.35
C LEU A 144 16.41 0.42 4.89
N PRO A 145 16.79 -0.62 4.12
CA PRO A 145 16.74 -2.00 4.55
C PRO A 145 17.51 -2.26 5.85
N LEU A 146 17.10 -3.29 6.59
CA LEU A 146 17.95 -3.86 7.64
C LEU A 146 19.31 -4.24 7.06
N LYS A 147 20.38 -3.65 7.60
CA LYS A 147 21.75 -4.09 7.28
C LYS A 147 21.87 -5.55 7.69
N SER A 148 22.28 -6.42 6.77
CA SER A 148 22.70 -7.78 7.13
C SER A 148 23.96 -7.66 7.98
N SER A 149 23.84 -8.02 9.25
CA SER A 149 24.97 -8.31 10.14
C SER A 149 25.69 -9.56 9.69
#